data_AF-A0A7J8PJW8-F1
#
_entry.id   AF-A0A7J8PJW8-F1
#
_cell.length_a   1.000
_cell.length_b   1.000
_cell.length_c   1.000
_cell.angle_alpha   90.00
_cell.angle_beta   90.00
_cell.angle_gamma   90.00
#
_symmetry.space_group_name_H-M   'P 1'
#
loop_
_entity.id
_entity.type
_entity.pdbx_description
1 polymer ?
#
loop_
_entity_poly.entity_id
_entity_poly.type
_entity_poly.pdbx_seq_one_letter_code
_entity_poly.pdbx_strand_id
1 'polypeptide(L)'
;VDLFVNFYNTVNPLLRKVLSLLVSFIKRPHQSLAGIGIAAFVRLMSNAGDLFSEEKWLEVVSSLKEAANATLPDFPFIVSGDIMVGSNDHALNSQSNEVSAGSDISHGDSESSRAQHVYDLLSDAKCRAAVQLLLIQAVMEIYNMYRTHLSAKSIIILYEAMHDVASHAHRINNNTILRSKLQEFGPMTQLQDPPLLRLENESYQFCLTFLQNLILDRPPRYEEAEVESHLVDLCQEVLLFYIESAHSGQASETSANGQTQWLIPLGSGKRRELAARAPLVVATLQAICCLGETLFEKNLPQFFPLISNLVSTEHGSTEVQVALSDMLSSSVGPVLLRSCLS
;
A
#
# COMPACT_ATOMS: atom_id res chain seq x y z
N VAL A 1 -22.38 16.91 13.12
CA VAL A 1 -21.11 17.69 13.15
C VAL A 1 -21.38 19.10 13.66
N ASP A 2 -22.26 19.88 13.02
CA ASP A 2 -22.53 21.28 13.43
C ASP A 2 -22.96 21.42 14.89
N LEU A 3 -23.82 20.51 15.38
CA LEU A 3 -24.23 20.48 16.79
C LEU A 3 -23.05 20.16 17.73
N PHE A 4 -22.09 19.33 17.30
CA PHE A 4 -20.92 19.01 18.10
C PHE A 4 -19.98 20.22 18.19
N VAL A 5 -19.77 20.92 17.08
CA VAL A 5 -18.93 22.13 16.99
C VAL A 5 -19.54 23.27 17.82
N ASN A 6 -20.82 23.57 17.62
CA ASN A 6 -21.48 24.71 18.25
C ASN A 6 -21.66 24.56 19.78
N PHE A 7 -21.70 23.32 20.29
CA PHE A 7 -21.93 23.04 21.71
C PHE A 7 -20.81 22.22 22.34
N TYR A 8 -19.58 22.35 21.82
CA TYR A 8 -18.42 21.51 22.18
C TYR A 8 -18.27 21.28 23.69
N ASN A 9 -18.33 22.34 24.51
CA ASN A 9 -18.18 22.24 25.98
C ASN A 9 -19.17 21.28 26.64
N THR A 10 -20.36 21.11 26.06
CA THR A 10 -21.40 20.21 26.58
C THR A 10 -21.30 18.80 25.98
N VAL A 11 -20.91 18.71 24.71
CA VAL A 11 -21.00 17.47 23.91
C VAL A 11 -19.67 16.74 23.71
N ASN A 12 -18.53 17.32 24.10
CA ASN A 12 -17.21 16.69 24.02
C ASN A 12 -17.15 15.27 24.62
N PRO A 13 -17.82 14.95 25.75
CA PRO A 13 -17.87 13.58 26.26
C PRO A 13 -18.45 12.54 25.28
N LEU A 14 -19.18 13.00 24.25
CA LEU A 14 -19.75 12.16 23.20
C LEU A 14 -18.84 11.99 21.98
N LEU A 15 -17.63 12.57 21.96
CA LEU A 15 -16.72 12.52 20.80
C LEU A 15 -16.57 11.09 20.27
N ARG A 16 -16.22 10.13 21.14
CA ARG A 16 -16.10 8.71 20.80
C ARG A 16 -17.33 8.14 20.08
N LYS A 17 -18.55 8.52 20.49
CA LYS A 17 -19.79 8.06 19.84
C LYS A 17 -19.96 8.68 18.46
N VAL A 18 -19.62 9.96 18.32
CA VAL A 18 -19.64 10.65 17.02
C VAL A 18 -18.61 10.02 16.07
N LEU A 19 -17.38 9.80 16.53
CA LEU A 19 -16.33 9.15 15.74
C LEU A 19 -16.76 7.73 15.33
N SER A 20 -17.29 6.93 16.25
CA SER A 20 -17.80 5.58 15.94
C SER A 20 -18.92 5.60 14.88
N LEU A 21 -19.84 6.57 14.95
CA LEU A 21 -20.87 6.74 13.94
C LEU A 21 -20.27 7.07 12.57
N LEU A 22 -19.32 8.01 12.51
CA LEU A 22 -18.63 8.36 11.26
C LEU A 22 -17.89 7.16 10.67
N VAL A 23 -17.12 6.45 11.50
CA VAL A 23 -16.43 5.22 11.11
C VAL A 23 -17.42 4.17 10.58
N SER A 24 -18.62 4.06 11.17
CA SER A 24 -19.64 3.12 10.68
C SER A 24 -20.14 3.45 9.27
N PHE A 25 -20.11 4.72 8.83
CA PHE A 25 -20.39 5.09 7.45
C PHE A 25 -19.23 4.73 6.52
N ILE A 26 -17.99 4.97 6.96
CA ILE A 26 -16.77 4.66 6.20
C ILE A 26 -16.65 3.16 5.91
N LYS A 27 -17.02 2.31 6.88
CA LYS A 27 -16.97 0.84 6.77
C LYS A 27 -17.95 0.24 5.75
N ARG A 28 -18.94 1.00 5.27
CA ARG A 28 -19.97 0.44 4.39
C ARG A 28 -19.38 0.20 2.99
N PRO A 29 -19.78 -0.90 2.31
CA PRO A 29 -19.33 -1.22 0.95
C PRO A 29 -20.06 -0.36 -0.10
N HIS A 30 -20.04 0.97 0.10
CA HIS A 30 -20.70 1.92 -0.78
C HIS A 30 -19.92 3.23 -0.83
N GLN A 31 -19.18 3.44 -1.92
CA GLN A 31 -18.19 4.53 -2.06
C GLN A 31 -18.74 5.92 -1.71
N SER A 32 -19.94 6.28 -2.19
CA SER A 32 -20.54 7.60 -1.89
C SER A 32 -20.85 7.78 -0.41
N LEU A 33 -21.30 6.73 0.27
CA LEU A 33 -21.69 6.80 1.67
C LEU A 33 -20.47 6.85 2.58
N ALA A 34 -19.45 6.06 2.24
CA ALA A 34 -18.13 6.15 2.86
C ALA A 34 -17.51 7.54 2.65
N GLY A 35 -17.60 8.10 1.43
CA GLY A 35 -17.14 9.44 1.11
C GLY A 35 -17.82 10.54 1.94
N ILE A 36 -19.14 10.44 2.16
CA ILE A 36 -19.86 11.35 3.07
C ILE A 36 -19.33 11.21 4.52
N GLY A 37 -19.09 9.98 4.97
CA GLY A 37 -18.50 9.71 6.29
C GLY A 37 -17.13 10.36 6.46
N ILE A 38 -16.25 10.18 5.47
CA ILE A 38 -14.90 10.76 5.43
C ILE A 38 -14.98 12.30 5.43
N ALA A 39 -15.79 12.90 4.55
CA ALA A 39 -15.94 14.35 4.46
C ALA A 39 -16.49 14.94 5.77
N ALA A 40 -17.44 14.26 6.41
CA ALA A 40 -17.96 14.67 7.71
C ALA A 40 -16.90 14.56 8.83
N PHE A 41 -15.99 13.57 8.73
CA PHE A 41 -14.85 13.42 9.64
C PHE A 41 -13.85 14.58 9.48
N VAL A 42 -13.40 14.86 8.26
CA VAL A 42 -12.51 16.00 7.97
C VAL A 42 -13.13 17.31 8.44
N ARG A 43 -14.41 17.53 8.14
CA ARG A 43 -15.14 18.72 8.59
C ARG A 43 -15.21 18.84 10.11
N LEU A 44 -15.38 17.73 10.83
CA LEU A 44 -15.35 17.74 12.29
C LEU A 44 -13.96 18.15 12.79
N MET A 45 -12.89 17.62 12.21
CA MET A 45 -11.52 17.98 12.59
C MET A 45 -11.26 19.45 12.30
N SER A 46 -11.53 19.92 11.08
CA SER A 46 -11.30 21.30 10.65
C SER A 46 -12.01 22.36 11.52
N ASN A 47 -13.16 22.03 12.13
CA ASN A 47 -13.94 23.00 12.92
C ASN A 47 -13.77 22.85 14.44
N ALA A 48 -13.34 21.69 14.93
CA ALA A 48 -13.25 21.43 16.38
C ALA A 48 -11.86 20.98 16.85
N GLY A 49 -10.94 20.67 15.93
CA GLY A 49 -9.64 20.09 16.26
C GLY A 49 -8.77 20.98 17.15
N ASP A 50 -8.86 22.31 17.02
CA ASP A 50 -8.14 23.26 17.90
C ASP A 50 -8.58 23.17 19.37
N LEU A 51 -9.76 22.60 19.63
CA LEU A 51 -10.32 22.45 20.98
C LEU A 51 -9.95 21.11 21.64
N PHE A 52 -9.27 20.21 20.91
CA PHE A 52 -9.01 18.85 21.37
C PHE A 52 -7.76 18.78 22.24
N SER A 53 -7.88 18.07 23.37
CA SER A 53 -6.74 17.67 24.19
C SER A 53 -5.98 16.50 23.56
N GLU A 54 -4.79 16.19 24.07
CA GLU A 54 -3.99 15.02 23.64
C GLU A 54 -4.81 13.71 23.68
N GLU A 55 -5.60 13.50 24.73
CA GLU A 55 -6.49 12.34 24.87
C GLU A 55 -7.54 12.26 23.75
N LYS A 56 -8.10 13.41 23.36
CA LYS A 56 -9.10 13.49 22.29
C LYS A 56 -8.47 13.26 20.92
N TRP A 57 -7.26 13.77 20.69
CA TRP A 57 -6.50 13.46 19.49
C TRP A 57 -6.16 11.96 19.40
N LEU A 58 -5.85 11.31 20.53
CA LEU A 58 -5.67 9.85 20.56
C LEU A 58 -6.94 9.09 20.17
N GLU A 59 -8.12 9.53 20.62
CA GLU A 59 -9.41 8.95 20.18
C GLU A 59 -9.62 9.11 18.66
N VAL A 60 -9.25 10.27 18.11
CA VAL A 60 -9.36 10.58 16.68
C VAL A 60 -8.46 9.67 15.83
N VAL A 61 -7.15 9.64 16.11
CA VAL A 61 -6.20 8.84 15.31
C VAL A 61 -6.47 7.34 15.45
N SER A 62 -6.93 6.89 16.63
CA SER A 62 -7.37 5.49 16.82
C SER A 62 -8.59 5.16 15.96
N SER A 63 -9.54 6.10 15.83
CA SER A 63 -10.72 5.92 14.98
C SER A 63 -10.37 5.90 13.49
N LEU A 64 -9.38 6.70 13.06
CA LEU A 64 -8.84 6.66 11.69
C LEU A 64 -8.15 5.33 11.41
N LYS A 65 -7.33 4.82 12.34
CA LYS A 65 -6.72 3.49 12.25
C LYS A 65 -7.77 2.39 12.17
N GLU A 66 -8.82 2.45 12.98
CA GLU A 66 -9.94 1.51 12.92
C GLU A 66 -10.63 1.54 11.55
N ALA A 67 -10.88 2.72 10.99
CA ALA A 67 -11.49 2.88 9.67
C ALA A 67 -10.58 2.32 8.56
N ALA A 68 -9.27 2.57 8.64
CA ALA A 68 -8.29 2.05 7.68
C ALA A 68 -8.27 0.52 7.71
N ASN A 69 -8.15 -0.08 8.90
CA ASN A 69 -8.05 -1.55 9.02
C ASN A 69 -9.35 -2.26 8.62
N ALA A 70 -10.51 -1.65 8.86
CA ALA A 70 -11.80 -2.24 8.50
C ALA A 70 -12.17 -2.10 7.01
N THR A 71 -11.47 -1.25 6.26
CA THR A 71 -11.74 -1.01 4.83
C THR A 71 -10.66 -1.55 3.92
N LEU A 72 -9.76 -2.40 4.42
CA LEU A 72 -8.74 -3.07 3.58
C LEU A 72 -9.42 -3.89 2.46
N PRO A 73 -8.99 -3.74 1.19
CA PRO A 73 -9.59 -4.47 0.07
C PRO A 73 -9.14 -5.94 0.08
N ASP A 74 -10.09 -6.87 0.15
CA ASP A 74 -9.78 -8.31 0.19
C ASP A 74 -10.28 -9.04 -1.08
N PHE A 75 -9.65 -10.18 -1.39
CA PHE A 75 -9.92 -10.98 -2.60
C PHE A 75 -10.12 -12.47 -2.23
N PRO A 76 -11.24 -12.82 -1.57
CA PRO A 76 -11.45 -14.14 -0.98
C PRO A 76 -11.58 -15.28 -2.00
N PHE A 77 -11.86 -14.98 -3.28
CA PHE A 77 -11.99 -15.99 -4.34
C PHE A 77 -10.69 -16.75 -4.67
N ILE A 78 -9.55 -16.37 -4.08
CA ILE A 78 -8.29 -17.13 -4.19
C ILE A 78 -8.25 -18.31 -3.23
N VAL A 79 -8.80 -18.15 -2.02
CA VAL A 79 -8.73 -19.16 -0.95
C VAL A 79 -9.60 -20.37 -1.28
N SER A 80 -10.68 -20.14 -2.01
CA SER A 80 -11.49 -21.23 -2.56
C SER A 80 -10.83 -21.72 -3.85
N GLY A 81 -10.10 -22.83 -3.77
CA GLY A 81 -9.65 -23.62 -4.94
C GLY A 81 -10.78 -24.14 -5.84
N ASP A 82 -12.01 -23.68 -5.61
CA ASP A 82 -13.26 -24.07 -6.28
C ASP A 82 -13.44 -23.42 -7.66
N ILE A 83 -12.47 -22.59 -8.10
CA ILE A 83 -12.40 -22.05 -9.47
C ILE A 83 -11.26 -22.72 -10.25
N MET A 84 -10.87 -23.95 -9.90
CA MET A 84 -9.93 -24.71 -10.72
C MET A 84 -10.65 -25.19 -11.98
N VAL A 85 -10.40 -24.46 -13.06
CA VAL A 85 -10.13 -24.94 -14.42
C VAL A 85 -10.58 -26.39 -14.65
N GLY A 86 -11.67 -26.57 -15.39
CA GLY A 86 -11.90 -27.83 -16.10
C GLY A 86 -10.76 -28.06 -17.08
N SER A 87 -9.68 -28.68 -16.61
CA SER A 87 -8.64 -29.22 -17.47
C SER A 87 -9.30 -30.24 -18.37
N ASN A 88 -9.46 -29.88 -19.64
CA ASN A 88 -9.93 -30.75 -20.69
C ASN A 88 -8.81 -31.74 -21.08
N ASP A 89 -8.36 -32.53 -20.11
CA ASP A 89 -7.48 -33.68 -20.30
C ASP A 89 -8.30 -34.94 -20.08
N HIS A 90 -9.04 -35.37 -21.10
CA HIS A 90 -9.32 -36.78 -21.25
C HIS A 90 -9.08 -37.23 -22.69
N ALA A 91 -8.02 -38.03 -22.78
CA ALA A 91 -7.63 -38.83 -23.92
C ALA A 91 -8.76 -39.76 -24.42
N LEU A 92 -8.58 -40.14 -25.68
CA LEU A 92 -9.39 -41.01 -26.51
C LEU A 92 -9.83 -42.35 -25.86
N ASN A 93 -10.95 -42.86 -26.41
CA ASN A 93 -11.43 -44.25 -26.49
C ASN A 93 -12.25 -44.85 -25.33
N SER A 94 -13.56 -44.94 -25.55
CA SER A 94 -14.29 -46.23 -25.56
C SER A 94 -15.67 -46.06 -26.19
N GLN A 95 -15.93 -46.80 -27.27
CA GLN A 95 -17.26 -46.97 -27.88
C GLN A 95 -18.22 -47.67 -26.92
N SER A 96 -19.46 -47.19 -26.84
CA SER A 96 -20.67 -48.04 -26.93
C SER A 96 -21.93 -47.18 -26.98
N ASN A 97 -22.75 -47.44 -28.00
CA ASN A 97 -24.09 -46.92 -28.19
C ASN A 97 -25.00 -47.25 -27.00
N GLU A 98 -25.82 -46.29 -26.57
CA GLU A 98 -27.25 -46.51 -26.31
C GLU A 98 -27.98 -45.16 -26.14
N VAL A 99 -29.07 -45.01 -26.89
CA VAL A 99 -29.97 -43.85 -26.93
C VAL A 99 -31.04 -44.00 -25.85
N SER A 100 -31.14 -43.07 -24.89
CA SER A 100 -32.44 -42.73 -24.27
C SER A 100 -32.40 -41.50 -23.35
N ALA A 101 -33.29 -40.55 -23.66
CA ALA A 101 -34.03 -39.66 -22.75
C ALA A 101 -33.26 -38.72 -21.79
N GLY A 102 -33.06 -37.49 -22.27
CA GLY A 102 -33.58 -36.29 -21.61
C GLY A 102 -33.18 -36.04 -20.16
N SER A 103 -32.03 -35.39 -19.99
CA SER A 103 -31.79 -34.48 -18.87
C SER A 103 -30.90 -33.32 -19.34
N ASP A 104 -31.50 -32.36 -20.05
CA ASP A 104 -30.94 -31.01 -20.22
C ASP A 104 -30.95 -30.34 -18.84
N ILE A 105 -29.90 -30.57 -18.06
CA ILE A 105 -29.70 -29.93 -16.74
C ILE A 105 -28.72 -28.77 -16.94
N SER A 106 -29.31 -27.58 -17.10
CA SER A 106 -28.87 -26.27 -16.56
C SER A 106 -27.38 -25.91 -16.51
N HIS A 107 -26.57 -26.21 -17.53
CA HIS A 107 -25.18 -25.72 -17.57
C HIS A 107 -25.09 -24.17 -17.68
N GLY A 108 -26.11 -23.50 -18.21
CA GLY A 108 -26.12 -22.03 -18.38
C GLY A 108 -26.35 -21.21 -17.10
N ASP A 109 -27.09 -21.73 -16.12
CA ASP A 109 -27.42 -20.98 -14.89
C ASP A 109 -26.26 -20.97 -13.87
N SER A 110 -25.39 -21.98 -13.92
CA SER A 110 -24.23 -22.08 -13.03
C SER A 110 -23.11 -21.10 -13.41
N GLU A 111 -22.89 -20.86 -14.70
CA GLU A 111 -21.84 -19.95 -15.17
C GLU A 111 -22.22 -18.47 -14.98
N SER A 112 -23.50 -18.13 -15.22
CA SER A 112 -24.00 -16.76 -14.98
C SER A 112 -23.98 -16.39 -13.49
N SER A 113 -24.32 -17.33 -12.62
CA SER A 113 -24.26 -17.16 -11.16
C SER A 113 -22.82 -16.99 -10.66
N ARG A 114 -21.86 -17.74 -11.23
CA ARG A 114 -20.43 -17.61 -10.92
C ARG A 114 -19.87 -16.27 -11.39
N ALA A 115 -20.25 -15.83 -12.60
CA ALA A 115 -19.89 -14.52 -13.15
C ALA A 115 -20.34 -13.38 -12.23
N GLN A 116 -21.61 -13.45 -11.78
CA GLN A 116 -22.20 -12.44 -10.91
C GLN A 116 -21.50 -12.40 -9.55
N HIS A 117 -21.21 -13.55 -8.95
CA HIS A 117 -20.51 -13.60 -7.66
C HIS A 117 -19.08 -13.01 -7.76
N VAL A 118 -18.34 -13.32 -8.81
CA VAL A 118 -17.00 -12.74 -9.05
C VAL A 118 -17.09 -11.23 -9.27
N TYR A 119 -18.11 -10.78 -10.02
CA TYR A 119 -18.37 -9.35 -10.20
C TYR A 119 -18.64 -8.64 -8.86
N ASP A 120 -19.49 -9.20 -8.00
CA ASP A 120 -19.84 -8.61 -6.71
C ASP A 120 -18.62 -8.49 -5.79
N LEU A 121 -17.78 -9.54 -5.72
CA LEU A 121 -16.53 -9.52 -4.95
C LEU A 121 -15.53 -8.50 -5.49
N LEU A 122 -15.37 -8.44 -6.81
CA LEU A 122 -14.43 -7.49 -7.43
C LEU A 122 -14.91 -6.04 -7.28
N SER A 123 -16.22 -5.82 -7.36
CA SER A 123 -16.86 -4.53 -7.12
C SER A 123 -16.66 -4.06 -5.68
N ASP A 124 -16.82 -4.95 -4.69
CA ASP A 124 -16.55 -4.65 -3.28
C ASP A 124 -15.07 -4.30 -3.06
N ALA A 125 -14.14 -5.12 -3.57
CA ALA A 125 -12.70 -4.86 -3.45
C ALA A 125 -12.30 -3.52 -4.09
N LYS A 126 -12.87 -3.18 -5.25
CA LYS A 126 -12.66 -1.87 -5.90
C LYS A 126 -13.23 -0.73 -5.07
N CYS A 127 -14.44 -0.90 -4.53
CA CYS A 127 -15.05 0.09 -3.65
C CYS A 127 -14.16 0.35 -2.44
N ARG A 128 -13.66 -0.70 -1.78
CA ARG A 128 -12.74 -0.60 -0.64
C ARG A 128 -11.43 0.10 -0.99
N ALA A 129 -10.81 -0.25 -2.13
CA ALA A 129 -9.60 0.43 -2.60
C ALA A 129 -9.83 1.94 -2.86
N ALA A 130 -10.99 2.31 -3.43
CA ALA A 130 -11.35 3.71 -3.62
C ALA A 130 -11.59 4.45 -2.29
N VAL A 131 -12.25 3.79 -1.34
CA VAL A 131 -12.48 4.34 0.02
C VAL A 131 -11.15 4.52 0.76
N GLN A 132 -10.20 3.60 0.64
CA GLN A 132 -8.87 3.73 1.22
C GLN A 132 -8.12 4.95 0.70
N LEU A 133 -8.14 5.18 -0.62
CA LEU A 133 -7.54 6.38 -1.20
C LEU A 133 -8.18 7.66 -0.66
N LEU A 134 -9.51 7.71 -0.55
CA LEU A 134 -10.19 8.86 0.07
C LEU A 134 -9.81 9.03 1.54
N LEU A 135 -9.67 7.94 2.28
CA LEU A 135 -9.30 7.96 3.68
C LEU A 135 -7.86 8.47 3.86
N ILE A 136 -6.93 8.00 3.05
CA ILE A 136 -5.54 8.46 3.04
C ILE A 136 -5.46 9.97 2.79
N GLN A 137 -6.19 10.48 1.79
CA GLN A 137 -6.24 11.91 1.50
C GLN A 137 -6.82 12.71 2.68
N ALA A 138 -7.85 12.19 3.34
CA ALA A 138 -8.39 12.80 4.55
C ALA A 138 -7.42 12.78 5.73
N VAL A 139 -6.68 11.68 5.95
CA VAL A 139 -5.65 11.60 6.98
C VAL A 139 -4.54 12.62 6.70
N MET A 140 -4.10 12.73 5.44
CA MET A 140 -3.11 13.74 5.04
C MET A 140 -3.61 15.16 5.33
N GLU A 141 -4.85 15.48 4.97
CA GLU A 141 -5.44 16.79 5.21
C GLU A 141 -5.52 17.10 6.71
N ILE A 142 -6.00 16.16 7.52
CA ILE A 142 -6.09 16.30 8.98
C ILE A 142 -4.70 16.47 9.60
N TYR A 143 -3.73 15.66 9.17
CA TYR A 143 -2.35 15.80 9.63
C TYR A 143 -1.77 17.17 9.28
N ASN A 144 -1.93 17.64 8.04
CA ASN A 144 -1.41 18.94 7.63
C ASN A 144 -2.04 20.11 8.39
N MET A 145 -3.33 20.01 8.75
CA MET A 145 -4.00 21.01 9.59
C MET A 145 -3.41 21.07 11.02
N TYR A 146 -2.99 19.93 11.57
CA TYR A 146 -2.69 19.80 13.00
C TYR A 146 -1.28 19.29 13.33
N ARG A 147 -0.36 19.26 12.35
CA ARG A 147 1.01 18.71 12.48
C ARG A 147 1.71 19.14 13.77
N THR A 148 1.70 20.43 14.10
CA THR A 148 2.37 20.99 15.29
C THR A 148 1.65 20.71 16.61
N HIS A 149 0.39 20.27 16.56
CA HIS A 149 -0.45 19.98 17.72
C HIS A 149 -0.48 18.49 18.08
N LEU A 150 -0.14 17.62 17.12
CA LEU A 150 -0.13 16.17 17.33
C LEU A 150 1.12 15.75 18.10
N SER A 151 0.94 14.92 19.13
CA SER A 151 2.06 14.29 19.83
C SER A 151 2.73 13.21 18.99
N ALA A 152 3.98 12.88 19.32
CA ALA A 152 4.71 11.80 18.66
C ALA A 152 3.89 10.50 18.62
N LYS A 153 3.27 10.13 19.75
CA LYS A 153 2.41 8.95 19.87
C LYS A 153 1.24 8.96 18.87
N SER A 154 0.58 10.10 18.69
CA SER A 154 -0.54 10.22 17.73
C SER A 154 -0.06 10.05 16.29
N ILE A 155 1.11 10.61 15.96
CA ILE A 155 1.73 10.48 14.63
C ILE A 155 2.15 9.03 14.37
N ILE A 156 2.71 8.33 15.37
CA ILE A 156 3.06 6.90 15.25
C ILE A 156 1.82 6.04 15.00
N ILE A 157 0.68 6.30 15.66
CA ILE A 157 -0.57 5.58 15.38
C ILE A 157 -1.04 5.79 13.93
N LEU A 158 -0.90 7.01 13.40
CA LEU A 158 -1.22 7.30 12.00
C LEU A 158 -0.24 6.62 11.04
N TYR A 159 1.05 6.60 11.38
CA TYR A 159 2.06 5.85 10.63
C TYR A 159 1.73 4.36 10.58
N GLU A 160 1.45 3.72 11.71
CA GLU A 160 1.06 2.31 11.76
C GLU A 160 -0.18 2.03 10.90
N ALA A 161 -1.19 2.91 10.96
CA ALA A 161 -2.39 2.76 10.15
C ALA A 161 -2.10 2.84 8.64
N MET A 162 -1.26 3.78 8.22
CA MET A 162 -0.88 3.92 6.81
C MET A 162 0.04 2.78 6.37
N HIS A 163 0.92 2.30 7.25
CA HIS A 163 1.80 1.16 7.00
C HIS A 163 1.00 -0.13 6.82
N ASP A 164 0.02 -0.39 7.69
CA ASP A 164 -0.91 -1.53 7.57
C ASP A 164 -1.59 -1.54 6.18
N VAL A 165 -2.05 -0.37 5.71
CA VAL A 165 -2.67 -0.22 4.37
C VAL A 165 -1.64 -0.45 3.26
N ALA A 166 -0.45 0.13 3.39
CA ALA A 166 0.63 0.02 2.40
C ALA A 166 1.09 -1.44 2.23
N SER A 167 1.39 -2.12 3.33
CA SER A 167 1.84 -3.52 3.37
C SER A 167 0.75 -4.47 2.85
N HIS A 168 -0.51 -4.20 3.21
CA HIS A 168 -1.64 -4.97 2.67
C HIS A 168 -1.77 -4.82 1.15
N ALA A 169 -1.70 -3.60 0.62
CA ALA A 169 -1.74 -3.34 -0.82
C ALA A 169 -0.53 -3.97 -1.54
N HIS A 170 0.67 -3.86 -0.96
CA HIS A 170 1.88 -4.48 -1.49
C HIS A 170 1.74 -6.01 -1.61
N ARG A 171 1.27 -6.68 -0.56
CA ARG A 171 1.05 -8.13 -0.57
C ARG A 171 0.10 -8.57 -1.68
N ILE A 172 -0.94 -7.79 -1.96
CA ILE A 172 -1.86 -8.06 -3.06
C ILE A 172 -1.19 -7.83 -4.42
N ASN A 173 -0.46 -6.73 -4.58
CA ASN A 173 0.23 -6.40 -5.82
C ASN A 173 1.30 -7.43 -6.17
N ASN A 174 1.96 -8.02 -5.17
CA ASN A 174 2.99 -9.04 -5.35
C ASN A 174 2.43 -10.47 -5.49
N ASN A 175 1.12 -10.67 -5.32
CA ASN A 175 0.49 -11.98 -5.50
C ASN A 175 0.23 -12.25 -6.99
N THR A 176 1.17 -12.94 -7.66
CA THR A 176 1.09 -13.24 -9.09
C THR A 176 -0.17 -14.01 -9.49
N ILE A 177 -0.65 -14.93 -8.63
CA ILE A 177 -1.88 -15.72 -8.85
C ILE A 177 -3.11 -14.81 -8.79
N LEU A 178 -3.17 -13.87 -7.85
CA LEU A 178 -4.25 -12.89 -7.77
C LEU A 178 -4.25 -11.98 -9.00
N ARG A 179 -3.08 -11.45 -9.37
CA ARG A 179 -2.95 -10.55 -10.51
C ARG A 179 -3.34 -11.23 -11.82
N SER A 180 -2.96 -12.50 -12.02
CA SER A 180 -3.39 -13.26 -13.20
C SER A 180 -4.89 -13.49 -13.24
N LYS A 181 -5.51 -13.86 -12.10
CA LYS A 181 -6.97 -14.03 -12.00
C LYS A 181 -7.72 -12.71 -12.23
N LEU A 182 -7.25 -11.59 -11.69
CA LEU A 182 -7.85 -10.27 -11.93
C LEU A 182 -7.80 -9.90 -13.41
N GLN A 183 -6.69 -10.19 -14.08
CA GLN A 183 -6.56 -9.96 -15.52
C GLN A 183 -7.51 -10.84 -16.34
N GLU A 184 -7.71 -12.09 -15.93
CA GLU A 184 -8.68 -13.02 -16.55
C GLU A 184 -10.13 -12.54 -16.39
N PHE A 185 -10.49 -12.01 -15.22
CA PHE A 185 -11.84 -11.50 -14.94
C PHE A 185 -12.10 -10.10 -15.49
N GLY A 186 -11.07 -9.36 -15.90
CA GLY A 186 -11.19 -8.00 -16.45
C GLY A 186 -12.18 -7.91 -17.64
N PRO A 187 -12.01 -8.71 -18.71
CA PRO A 187 -12.94 -8.74 -19.84
C PRO A 187 -14.38 -9.14 -19.46
N MET A 188 -14.51 -10.05 -18.49
CA MET A 188 -15.80 -10.58 -18.04
C MET A 188 -16.62 -9.54 -17.26
N THR A 189 -15.95 -8.77 -16.42
CA THR A 189 -16.60 -7.82 -15.50
C THR A 189 -16.69 -6.40 -16.06
N GLN A 190 -15.92 -6.08 -17.11
CA GLN A 190 -15.72 -4.72 -17.66
C GLN A 190 -15.27 -3.69 -16.60
N LEU A 191 -14.84 -4.16 -15.43
CA LEU A 191 -14.43 -3.31 -14.32
C LEU A 191 -12.95 -2.97 -14.49
N GLN A 192 -12.61 -1.69 -14.39
CA GLN A 192 -11.20 -1.30 -14.29
C GLN A 192 -10.55 -1.91 -13.04
N ASP A 193 -9.29 -2.32 -13.18
CA ASP A 193 -8.45 -2.81 -12.10
C ASP A 193 -8.51 -1.88 -10.88
N PRO A 194 -8.67 -2.43 -9.66
CA PRO A 194 -8.57 -1.66 -8.44
C PRO A 194 -7.21 -0.92 -8.38
N PRO A 195 -7.16 0.35 -7.95
CA PRO A 195 -5.95 1.19 -8.00
C PRO A 195 -4.95 0.84 -6.88
N LEU A 196 -4.63 -0.44 -6.70
CA LEU A 196 -3.86 -0.97 -5.58
C LEU A 196 -2.40 -0.56 -5.61
N LEU A 197 -1.80 -0.41 -6.79
CA LEU A 197 -0.43 0.11 -6.92
C LEU A 197 -0.33 1.57 -6.48
N ARG A 198 -1.34 2.37 -6.83
CA ARG A 198 -1.45 3.75 -6.38
C ARG A 198 -1.66 3.82 -4.87
N LEU A 199 -2.51 2.94 -4.34
CA LEU A 199 -2.76 2.81 -2.90
C LEU A 199 -1.47 2.47 -2.13
N GLU A 200 -0.75 1.44 -2.56
CA GLU A 200 0.57 1.06 -2.01
C GLU A 200 1.52 2.27 -1.98
N ASN A 201 1.71 2.93 -3.13
CA ASN A 201 2.68 4.01 -3.26
C ASN A 201 2.31 5.24 -2.43
N GLU A 202 1.04 5.67 -2.46
CA GLU A 202 0.60 6.83 -1.65
C GLU A 202 0.72 6.53 -0.16
N SER A 203 0.32 5.34 0.31
CA SER A 203 0.42 4.98 1.72
C SER A 203 1.88 4.95 2.23
N TYR A 204 2.81 4.35 1.48
CA TYR A 204 4.23 4.37 1.85
C TYR A 204 4.84 5.78 1.81
N GLN A 205 4.45 6.62 0.85
CA GLN A 205 4.87 8.02 0.80
C GLN A 205 4.42 8.79 2.04
N PHE A 206 3.20 8.54 2.52
CA PHE A 206 2.73 9.13 3.77
C PHE A 206 3.48 8.62 4.99
N CYS A 207 3.83 7.33 5.03
CA CYS A 207 4.65 6.78 6.09
C CYS A 207 6.01 7.50 6.17
N LEU A 208 6.70 7.66 5.04
CA LEU A 208 7.97 8.41 4.97
C LEU A 208 7.77 9.86 5.45
N THR A 209 6.72 10.51 4.97
CA THR A 209 6.40 11.90 5.32
C THR A 209 6.17 12.07 6.83
N PHE A 210 5.45 11.16 7.49
CA PHE A 210 5.23 11.22 8.93
C PHE A 210 6.53 11.08 9.71
N LEU A 211 7.35 10.08 9.38
CA LEU A 211 8.59 9.83 10.10
C LEU A 211 9.61 10.95 9.90
N GLN A 212 9.78 11.42 8.66
CA GLN A 212 10.67 12.56 8.36
C GLN A 212 10.25 13.82 9.12
N ASN A 213 8.95 14.15 9.08
CA ASN A 213 8.45 15.31 9.79
C ASN A 213 8.58 15.16 11.31
N LEU A 214 8.39 13.96 11.85
CA LEU A 214 8.55 13.70 13.27
C LEU A 214 10.00 13.92 13.73
N ILE A 215 10.98 13.50 12.92
CA ILE A 215 12.43 13.74 13.14
C ILE A 215 12.77 15.24 13.07
N LEU A 216 12.13 15.97 12.16
CA LEU A 216 12.33 17.42 11.99
C LEU A 216 11.71 18.23 13.13
N ASP A 217 10.47 17.92 13.50
CA ASP A 217 9.67 18.71 14.44
C ASP A 217 10.05 18.44 15.91
N ARG A 218 10.47 17.21 16.22
CA ARG A 218 10.87 16.76 17.56
C ARG A 218 9.86 17.18 18.67
N PRO A 219 8.59 16.76 18.56
CA PRO A 219 7.54 17.16 19.51
C PRO A 219 7.78 16.65 20.94
N PRO A 220 7.04 17.12 21.95
CA PRO A 220 7.16 16.63 23.32
C PRO A 220 6.95 15.11 23.41
N ARG A 221 7.75 14.43 24.25
CA ARG A 221 7.78 12.96 24.38
C ARG A 221 8.20 12.21 23.11
N TYR A 222 9.00 12.86 22.25
CA TYR A 222 9.65 12.24 21.10
C TYR A 222 10.78 11.30 21.55
N GLU A 223 10.68 10.02 21.16
CA GLU A 223 11.70 9.01 21.37
C GLU A 223 12.54 8.85 20.09
N GLU A 224 13.67 9.56 20.02
CA GLU A 224 14.50 9.65 18.80
C GLU A 224 14.92 8.28 18.25
N ALA A 225 15.38 7.38 19.13
CA ALA A 225 15.83 6.05 18.73
C ALA A 225 14.70 5.17 18.14
N GLU A 226 13.47 5.31 18.64
CA GLU A 226 12.32 4.56 18.12
C GLU A 226 11.95 5.06 16.72
N VAL A 227 11.85 6.37 16.53
CA VAL A 227 11.45 6.97 15.25
C VAL A 227 12.50 6.74 14.17
N GLU A 228 13.78 6.84 14.53
CA GLU A 228 14.88 6.52 13.62
C GLU A 228 14.88 5.06 13.19
N SER A 229 14.59 4.13 14.10
CA SER A 229 14.43 2.71 13.76
C SER A 229 13.32 2.52 12.73
N HIS A 230 12.13 3.08 13.00
CA HIS A 230 11.00 3.00 12.06
C HIS A 230 11.35 3.57 10.68
N LEU A 231 12.11 4.67 10.61
CA LEU A 231 12.51 5.25 9.33
C LEU A 231 13.49 4.34 8.58
N VAL A 232 14.48 3.79 9.28
CA VAL A 232 15.46 2.86 8.69
C VAL A 232 14.76 1.61 8.17
N ASP A 233 13.89 1.01 8.98
CA ASP A 233 13.13 -0.20 8.63
C ASP A 233 12.23 0.05 7.40
N LEU A 234 11.50 1.18 7.40
CA LEU A 234 10.66 1.58 6.26
C LEU A 234 11.47 1.78 4.98
N CYS A 235 12.63 2.44 5.08
CA CYS A 235 13.49 2.66 3.92
C CYS A 235 13.99 1.34 3.34
N GLN A 236 14.40 0.40 4.20
CA GLN A 236 14.82 -0.92 3.76
C GLN A 236 13.69 -1.68 3.08
N GLU A 237 12.51 -1.71 3.71
CA GLU A 237 11.32 -2.37 3.18
C GLU A 237 10.98 -1.86 1.77
N VAL A 238 10.90 -0.54 1.59
CA VAL A 238 10.56 0.06 0.29
C VAL A 238 11.60 -0.25 -0.78
N LEU A 239 12.90 -0.16 -0.46
CA LEU A 239 13.96 -0.49 -1.42
C LEU A 239 13.95 -1.98 -1.78
N LEU A 240 13.78 -2.87 -0.78
CA LEU A 240 13.66 -4.31 -0.99
C LEU A 240 12.50 -4.64 -1.93
N PHE A 241 11.30 -4.10 -1.68
CA PHE A 241 10.13 -4.34 -2.52
C PHE A 241 10.30 -3.87 -3.96
N TYR A 242 10.99 -2.74 -4.17
CA TYR A 242 11.31 -2.28 -5.51
C TYR A 242 12.29 -3.22 -6.22
N ILE A 243 13.35 -3.65 -5.54
CA ILE A 243 14.36 -4.57 -6.07
C ILE A 243 13.73 -5.93 -6.40
N GLU A 244 12.92 -6.50 -5.51
CA GLU A 244 12.21 -7.77 -5.73
C GLU A 244 11.24 -7.66 -6.92
N SER A 245 10.52 -6.54 -7.00
CA SER A 245 9.66 -6.26 -8.14
C SER A 245 10.47 -6.30 -9.44
N ALA A 246 11.61 -5.62 -9.51
CA ALA A 246 12.41 -5.57 -10.73
C ALA A 246 13.01 -6.94 -11.10
N HIS A 247 13.46 -7.74 -10.12
CA HIS A 247 14.00 -9.08 -10.37
C HIS A 247 12.94 -10.13 -10.72
N SER A 248 11.69 -9.98 -10.27
CA SER A 248 10.60 -10.92 -10.62
C SER A 248 10.33 -11.01 -12.13
N GLY A 249 10.72 -9.99 -12.91
CA GLY A 249 10.66 -10.00 -14.37
C GLY A 249 11.83 -10.71 -15.06
N GLN A 250 12.90 -11.01 -14.33
CA GLN A 250 14.09 -11.72 -14.81
C GLN A 250 14.01 -13.21 -14.46
N ALA A 251 12.87 -13.85 -14.71
CA ALA A 251 12.81 -15.31 -14.71
C ALA A 251 13.75 -15.83 -15.80
N SER A 252 14.98 -16.13 -15.39
CA SER A 252 15.92 -16.97 -16.11
C SER A 252 15.18 -18.27 -16.44
N GLU A 253 14.80 -18.45 -17.70
CA GLU A 253 14.45 -19.76 -18.22
C GLU A 253 15.68 -20.62 -18.00
N THR A 254 15.85 -21.32 -16.87
CA THR A 254 17.06 -22.11 -16.60
C THR A 254 17.22 -23.16 -17.69
N SER A 255 18.00 -22.87 -18.73
CA SER A 255 18.43 -23.87 -19.68
C SER A 255 19.47 -24.69 -18.96
N ALA A 256 19.29 -26.00 -18.92
CA ALA A 256 20.15 -26.99 -18.26
C ALA A 256 21.60 -27.06 -18.79
N ASN A 257 22.04 -26.05 -19.54
CA ASN A 257 23.35 -25.96 -20.15
C ASN A 257 23.90 -24.56 -19.82
N GLY A 258 24.97 -24.51 -19.02
CA GLY A 258 25.55 -23.30 -18.41
C GLY A 258 26.11 -22.26 -19.39
N GLN A 259 25.26 -21.70 -20.24
CA GLN A 259 25.51 -20.53 -21.05
C GLN A 259 24.86 -19.32 -20.38
N THR A 260 25.66 -18.27 -20.15
CA THR A 260 25.21 -16.95 -19.69
C THR A 260 24.05 -16.48 -20.54
N GLN A 261 22.86 -16.43 -19.94
CA GLN A 261 21.64 -16.03 -20.60
C GLN A 261 21.63 -14.52 -20.75
N TRP A 262 21.35 -14.07 -21.97
CA TRP A 262 21.11 -12.67 -22.27
C TRP A 262 20.04 -12.11 -21.31
N LEU A 263 20.35 -11.01 -20.63
CA LEU A 263 19.37 -10.27 -19.84
C LEU A 263 18.25 -9.81 -20.79
N ILE A 264 17.10 -10.46 -20.71
CA ILE A 264 15.90 -10.04 -21.45
C ILE A 264 15.40 -8.75 -20.79
N PRO A 265 15.25 -7.64 -21.54
CA PRO A 265 14.72 -6.41 -20.99
C PRO A 265 13.33 -6.59 -20.40
N LEU A 266 13.00 -5.83 -19.36
CA LEU A 266 11.70 -5.88 -18.71
C LEU A 266 10.55 -5.66 -19.69
N GLY A 267 9.49 -6.47 -19.57
CA GLY A 267 8.25 -6.28 -20.30
C GLY A 267 7.62 -4.91 -20.04
N SER A 268 6.90 -4.36 -21.01
CA SER A 268 6.32 -2.99 -20.95
C SER A 268 5.40 -2.75 -19.75
N GLY A 269 4.69 -3.78 -19.30
CA GLY A 269 3.87 -3.74 -18.08
C GLY A 269 4.71 -3.57 -16.82
N LYS A 270 5.80 -4.33 -16.69
CA LYS A 270 6.67 -4.27 -15.51
C LYS A 270 7.46 -2.97 -15.45
N ARG A 271 7.93 -2.48 -16.61
CA ARG A 271 8.56 -1.16 -16.71
C ARG A 271 7.64 -0.04 -16.25
N ARG A 272 6.34 -0.10 -16.60
CA ARG A 272 5.33 0.87 -16.13
C ARG A 272 5.09 0.79 -14.62
N GLU A 273 5.06 -0.42 -14.08
CA GLU A 273 4.93 -0.64 -12.63
C GLU A 273 6.12 -0.05 -11.86
N LEU A 274 7.35 -0.31 -12.31
CA LEU A 274 8.55 0.29 -11.71
C LEU A 274 8.60 1.80 -11.89
N ALA A 275 8.12 2.34 -13.00
CA ALA A 275 8.02 3.77 -13.21
C ALA A 275 7.02 4.42 -12.23
N ALA A 276 5.90 3.74 -11.94
CA ALA A 276 4.93 4.21 -10.96
C ALA A 276 5.47 4.18 -9.52
N ARG A 277 6.36 3.23 -9.18
CA ARG A 277 7.05 3.18 -7.88
C ARG A 277 8.25 4.12 -7.77
N ALA A 278 8.78 4.63 -8.87
CA ALA A 278 9.99 5.45 -8.89
C ALA A 278 9.95 6.66 -7.94
N PRO A 279 8.86 7.45 -7.84
CA PRO A 279 8.80 8.58 -6.92
C PRO A 279 8.98 8.19 -5.45
N LEU A 280 8.49 7.00 -5.07
CA LEU A 280 8.64 6.46 -3.72
C LEU A 280 10.08 6.04 -3.44
N VAL A 281 10.74 5.40 -4.40
CA VAL A 281 12.16 5.07 -4.28
C VAL A 281 13.02 6.33 -4.18
N VAL A 282 12.74 7.34 -5.00
CA VAL A 282 13.47 8.62 -4.95
C VAL A 282 13.31 9.29 -3.58
N ALA A 283 12.08 9.37 -3.07
CA ALA A 283 11.82 9.91 -1.74
C ALA A 283 12.53 9.12 -0.64
N THR A 284 12.60 7.79 -0.78
CA THR A 284 13.33 6.90 0.15
C THR A 284 14.84 7.15 0.12
N LEU A 285 15.44 7.26 -1.06
CA LEU A 285 16.87 7.57 -1.19
C LEU A 285 17.18 8.96 -0.61
N GLN A 286 16.32 9.95 -0.86
CA GLN A 286 16.44 11.27 -0.24
C GLN A 286 16.30 11.21 1.29
N ALA A 287 15.39 10.39 1.82
CA ALA A 287 15.25 10.18 3.25
C ALA A 287 16.53 9.62 3.87
N ILE A 288 17.17 8.64 3.20
CA ILE A 288 18.45 8.07 3.61
C ILE A 288 19.55 9.14 3.59
N CYS A 289 19.62 10.00 2.56
CA CYS A 289 20.57 11.10 2.50
C CYS A 289 20.42 12.10 3.66
N CYS A 290 19.18 12.31 4.10
CA CYS A 290 18.85 13.21 5.21
C CYS A 290 19.10 12.59 6.59
N LEU A 291 19.48 11.31 6.68
CA LEU A 291 19.94 10.72 7.93
C LEU A 291 21.25 11.42 8.35
N GLY A 292 21.39 11.70 9.64
CA GLY A 292 22.66 12.21 10.18
C GLY A 292 23.82 11.23 9.90
N GLU A 293 25.03 11.75 9.69
CA GLU A 293 26.21 10.95 9.31
C GLU A 293 26.40 9.72 10.21
N THR A 294 26.22 9.88 11.52
CA THR A 294 26.38 8.80 12.51
C THR A 294 25.36 7.67 12.34
N LEU A 295 24.11 8.01 12.01
CA LEU A 295 23.04 7.03 11.79
C LEU A 295 23.20 6.35 10.45
N PHE A 296 23.60 7.10 9.44
CA PHE A 296 23.91 6.55 8.13
C PHE A 296 25.06 5.54 8.22
N GLU A 297 26.18 5.91 8.86
CA GLU A 297 27.32 5.00 9.07
C GLU A 297 26.93 3.74 9.85
N LYS A 298 26.13 3.88 10.91
CA LYS A 298 25.64 2.75 11.72
C LYS A 298 24.79 1.77 10.89
N ASN A 299 23.96 2.27 9.99
CA ASN A 299 23.03 1.46 9.17
C ASN A 299 23.56 1.13 7.78
N LEU A 300 24.76 1.63 7.42
CA LEU A 300 25.40 1.38 6.14
C LEU A 300 25.53 -0.12 5.79
N PRO A 301 25.84 -1.04 6.73
CA PRO A 301 25.87 -2.48 6.42
C PRO A 301 24.54 -3.04 5.90
N GLN A 302 23.42 -2.43 6.31
CA GLN A 302 22.07 -2.84 5.91
C GLN A 302 21.66 -2.19 4.58
N PHE A 303 22.00 -0.91 4.39
CA PHE A 303 21.69 -0.20 3.15
C PHE A 303 22.60 -0.57 1.98
N PHE A 304 23.88 -0.86 2.21
CA PHE A 304 24.85 -1.06 1.15
C PHE A 304 24.47 -2.19 0.16
N PRO A 305 24.03 -3.39 0.61
CA PRO A 305 23.54 -4.42 -0.31
C PRO A 305 22.35 -3.96 -1.16
N LEU A 306 21.42 -3.20 -0.58
CA LEU A 306 20.24 -2.68 -1.28
C LEU A 306 20.64 -1.66 -2.35
N ILE A 307 21.53 -0.73 -2.00
CA ILE A 307 22.09 0.27 -2.91
C ILE A 307 22.83 -0.41 -4.07
N SER A 308 23.66 -1.41 -3.78
CA SER A 308 24.38 -2.19 -4.81
C SER A 308 23.43 -2.93 -5.75
N ASN A 309 22.35 -3.52 -5.20
CA ASN A 309 21.33 -4.17 -6.01
C ASN A 309 20.58 -3.15 -6.89
N LEU A 310 20.24 -1.98 -6.34
CA LEU A 310 19.60 -0.90 -7.13
C LEU A 310 20.47 -0.47 -8.32
N VAL A 311 21.78 -0.34 -8.17
CA VAL A 311 22.69 -0.02 -9.29
C VAL A 311 22.59 -1.07 -10.40
N SER A 312 22.40 -2.33 -10.05
CA SER A 312 22.34 -3.46 -10.98
C SER A 312 20.94 -3.70 -11.56
N THR A 313 19.93 -2.97 -11.08
CA THR A 313 18.52 -3.19 -11.39
C THR A 313 18.09 -2.40 -12.63
N GLU A 314 17.27 -3.01 -13.51
CA GLU A 314 16.63 -2.25 -14.59
C GLU A 314 15.48 -1.39 -14.01
N HIS A 315 15.53 -0.07 -14.24
CA HIS A 315 14.55 0.87 -13.71
C HIS A 315 13.45 1.22 -14.72
N GLY A 316 12.26 1.49 -14.21
CA GLY A 316 11.15 2.02 -15.01
C GLY A 316 11.30 3.50 -15.41
N SER A 317 12.09 4.27 -14.65
CA SER A 317 12.33 5.71 -14.81
C SER A 317 13.81 6.04 -14.56
N THR A 318 14.33 7.08 -15.22
CA THR A 318 15.70 7.58 -15.00
C THR A 318 15.85 8.31 -13.67
N GLU A 319 14.75 8.73 -13.04
CA GLU A 319 14.75 9.47 -11.77
C GLU A 319 15.43 8.68 -10.64
N VAL A 320 15.23 7.36 -10.61
CA VAL A 320 15.87 6.48 -9.61
C VAL A 320 17.39 6.49 -9.78
N GLN A 321 17.88 6.43 -11.02
CA GLN A 321 19.32 6.46 -11.32
C GLN A 321 19.94 7.79 -10.92
N VAL A 322 19.25 8.91 -11.19
CA VAL A 322 19.71 10.24 -10.79
C VAL A 322 19.79 10.35 -9.26
N ALA A 323 18.71 9.99 -8.55
CA ALA A 323 18.69 10.03 -7.10
C ALA A 323 19.74 9.11 -6.45
N LEU A 324 19.98 7.95 -7.04
CA LEU A 324 21.03 7.01 -6.61
C LEU A 324 22.43 7.60 -6.79
N SER A 325 22.70 8.22 -7.94
CA SER A 325 23.96 8.93 -8.19
C SER A 325 24.18 10.06 -7.19
N ASP A 326 23.15 10.88 -6.96
CA ASP A 326 23.20 11.99 -6.01
C ASP A 326 23.46 11.49 -4.58
N MET A 327 22.79 10.44 -4.13
CA MET A 327 23.01 9.81 -2.82
C MET A 327 24.43 9.24 -2.68
N LEU A 328 24.93 8.52 -3.68
CA LEU A 328 26.29 7.98 -3.64
C LEU A 328 27.34 9.09 -3.54
N SER A 329 27.14 10.20 -4.26
CA SER A 329 28.06 11.34 -4.21
C SER A 329 28.02 12.09 -2.88
N SER A 330 26.84 12.25 -2.28
CA SER A 330 26.62 13.07 -1.09
C SER A 330 26.82 12.31 0.23
N SER A 331 26.40 11.05 0.31
CA SER A 331 26.43 10.28 1.57
C SER A 331 27.56 9.26 1.62
N VAL A 332 27.86 8.57 0.52
CA VAL A 332 28.90 7.52 0.51
C VAL A 332 30.30 8.09 0.26
N GLY A 333 30.41 9.09 -0.63
CA GLY A 333 31.68 9.77 -0.93
C GLY A 333 32.43 10.27 0.30
N PRO A 334 31.80 11.05 1.20
CA PRO A 334 32.45 11.56 2.41
C PRO A 334 32.92 10.45 3.37
N VAL A 335 32.12 9.39 3.56
CA VAL A 335 32.45 8.26 4.45
C VAL A 335 33.68 7.50 3.93
N LEU A 336 33.75 7.26 2.61
CA LEU A 336 34.89 6.60 1.98
C LEU A 336 36.15 7.47 2.04
N LEU A 337 36.04 8.78 1.78
CA LEU A 337 37.18 9.69 1.85
C LEU A 337 37.79 9.75 3.26
N ARG A 338 36.97 9.74 4.32
CA ARG A 338 37.46 9.68 5.71
C ARG A 338 38.19 8.37 6.01
N SER A 339 37.64 7.25 5.54
CA SER A 339 38.24 5.92 5.74
C SER A 339 39.59 5.76 5.02
N CYS A 340 39.81 6.47 3.92
CA CYS A 340 41.09 6.51 3.22
C CYS A 340 42.11 7.49 3.84
N LEU A 341 41.66 8.41 4.71
CA LEU A 341 42.49 9.41 5.39
C LEU A 341 42.85 9.00 6.83
N SER A 342 42.25 7.93 7.37
CA SER A 342 42.52 7.33 8.69
C SER A 342 43.48 6.14 8.59
#